data_AF-A0A9E3BSJ3-F1
#
_entry.id   AF-A0A9E3BSJ3-F1
#
_cell.length_a   1.000
_cell.length_b   1.000
_cell.length_c   1.000
_cell.angle_alpha   90.00
_cell.angle_beta   90.00
_cell.angle_gamma   90.00
#
_symmetry.space_group_name_H-M   'P 1'
#
loop_
_entity.id
_entity.type
_entity.pdbx_description
1 polymer ?
#
loop_
_entity_poly.entity_id
_entity_poly.type
_entity_poly.pdbx_seq_one_letter_code
_entity_poly.pdbx_strand_id
1 'polypeptide(L)'
;MPPQAARQGRNGRLWVGVQVAKEPIPLAGQNPRQARAPFNVTGHPALAMMAGLSRDGLPLSVQFVGRYFEEGLVYRVAAAYERAAGWGARRPPEGAPG
;
A
#
# COMPACT_ATOMS: atom_id res chain seq x y z
N MET A 1 -3.62 11.04 -27.11
CA MET A 1 -4.77 10.21 -26.68
C MET A 1 -4.75 10.12 -25.16
N PRO A 2 -5.79 10.56 -24.43
CA PRO A 2 -5.81 10.42 -22.98
C PRO A 2 -6.03 8.95 -22.57
N PRO A 3 -5.47 8.51 -21.43
CA PRO A 3 -5.66 7.15 -20.95
C PRO A 3 -7.10 6.95 -20.48
N GLN A 4 -7.75 5.87 -20.95
CA GLN A 4 -9.11 5.49 -20.61
C GLN A 4 -9.25 5.28 -19.10
N ALA A 5 -9.80 6.27 -18.42
CA ALA A 5 -10.26 6.19 -17.04
C ALA A 5 -11.47 5.25 -16.93
N ALA A 6 -11.45 4.43 -15.87
CA ALA A 6 -12.62 3.84 -15.22
C ALA A 6 -13.71 3.24 -16.13
N ARG A 7 -13.59 1.95 -16.48
CA ARG A 7 -14.76 1.19 -16.92
C ARG A 7 -15.65 0.83 -15.73
N GLN A 8 -16.85 1.40 -15.72
CA GLN A 8 -17.95 1.09 -14.80
C GLN A 8 -18.42 -0.36 -15.02
N GLY A 9 -18.38 -1.18 -13.96
CA GLY A 9 -18.87 -2.56 -14.03
C GLY A 9 -20.40 -2.61 -14.13
N ARG A 10 -20.92 -3.44 -15.04
CA ARG A 10 -22.35 -3.65 -15.38
C ARG A 10 -23.31 -4.06 -14.24
N ASN A 11 -22.92 -3.98 -12.97
CA ASN A 11 -23.71 -4.40 -11.80
C ASN A 11 -23.66 -3.39 -10.62
N GLY A 12 -23.52 -2.08 -10.89
CA GLY A 12 -23.57 -1.05 -9.85
C GLY A 12 -22.40 -1.03 -8.84
N ARG A 13 -21.42 -1.94 -8.98
CA ARG A 13 -20.15 -1.89 -8.21
C ARG A 13 -19.15 -1.01 -8.93
N LEU A 14 -18.79 0.09 -8.28
CA LEU A 14 -17.65 0.92 -8.66
C LEU A 14 -16.36 0.15 -8.34
N TRP A 15 -15.64 -0.24 -9.39
CA TRP A 15 -14.28 -0.77 -9.25
C TRP A 15 -13.31 0.41 -9.30
N VAL A 16 -12.69 0.74 -8.16
CA VAL A 16 -11.53 1.64 -8.16
C VAL A 16 -10.33 0.80 -8.61
N GLY A 17 -9.98 0.91 -9.90
CA GLY A 17 -8.81 0.24 -10.45
C GLY A 17 -7.53 0.85 -9.90
N VAL A 18 -6.77 0.08 -9.12
CA VAL A 18 -5.38 0.39 -8.79
C VAL A 18 -4.53 -0.09 -9.95
N GLN A 19 -3.90 0.83 -10.67
CA GLN A 19 -2.91 0.47 -11.67
C GLN A 19 -1.55 0.32 -10.99
N VAL A 20 -1.05 -0.91 -10.94
CA VAL A 20 0.35 -1.18 -10.61
C VAL A 20 1.19 -0.75 -11.81
N ALA A 21 2.31 -0.06 -11.57
CA ALA A 21 3.25 0.27 -12.63
C ALA A 21 3.62 -1.00 -13.41
N LYS A 22 3.49 -0.96 -14.75
CA LYS A 22 3.79 -2.10 -15.62
C LYS A 22 5.25 -2.54 -15.51
N GLU A 23 6.13 -1.58 -15.32
CA GLU A 23 7.54 -1.81 -15.06
C GLU A 23 7.81 -1.57 -13.57
N PRO A 24 8.57 -2.46 -12.91
CA PRO A 24 9.01 -2.21 -11.56
C PRO A 24 9.89 -0.95 -11.51
N ILE A 25 9.77 -0.17 -10.43
CA ILE A 25 10.73 0.90 -10.16
C ILE A 25 12.13 0.25 -10.16
N PRO A 26 13.14 0.75 -10.91
CA PRO A 26 14.38 0.01 -11.15
C PRO A 26 15.16 -0.45 -9.90
N LEU A 27 14.89 0.17 -8.75
CA LEU A 27 15.47 -0.16 -7.45
C LEU A 27 14.55 -1.01 -6.55
N ALA A 28 13.28 -1.19 -6.91
CA ALA A 28 12.34 -2.02 -6.18
C ALA A 28 12.66 -3.50 -6.41
N GLY A 29 13.08 -4.21 -5.37
CA GLY A 29 13.33 -5.67 -5.39
C GLY A 29 14.80 -6.08 -5.27
N GLN A 30 15.76 -5.15 -5.33
CA GLN A 30 17.18 -5.48 -5.21
C GLN A 30 17.63 -5.80 -3.77
N ASN A 31 16.87 -5.35 -2.77
CA ASN A 31 17.12 -5.66 -1.36
C ASN A 31 15.81 -6.07 -0.66
N PRO A 32 15.49 -7.37 -0.62
CA PRO A 32 14.24 -7.84 0.00
C PRO A 32 14.18 -7.59 1.51
N ARG A 33 15.33 -7.33 2.16
CA ARG A 33 15.39 -6.99 3.59
C ARG A 33 15.13 -5.51 3.86
N GLN A 34 15.26 -4.64 2.86
CA GLN A 34 15.10 -3.20 3.02
C GLN A 34 14.20 -2.62 1.92
N ALA A 35 12.89 -2.82 2.08
CA ALA A 35 11.90 -2.29 1.15
C ALA A 35 11.85 -0.76 1.07
N ARG A 36 12.31 -0.05 2.12
CA ARG A 36 12.20 1.43 2.23
C ARG A 36 13.31 2.21 1.51
N ALA A 37 14.54 1.67 1.51
CA ALA A 37 15.73 2.40 1.08
C ALA A 37 15.64 2.94 -0.37
N PRO A 38 15.12 2.18 -1.36
CA PRO A 38 14.93 2.69 -2.72
C PRO A 38 14.09 3.96 -2.80
N PHE A 39 13.03 4.05 -1.98
CA PHE A 39 12.05 5.14 -2.07
C PHE A 39 12.50 6.39 -1.33
N ASN A 40 13.31 6.24 -0.27
CA ASN A 40 13.97 7.36 0.39
C ASN A 40 14.93 8.09 -0.56
N VAL A 41 15.69 7.32 -1.35
CA VAL A 41 16.69 7.88 -2.27
C VAL A 41 16.04 8.47 -3.51
N THR A 42 14.97 7.84 -4.01
CA THR A 42 14.29 8.29 -5.23
C THR A 42 13.26 9.38 -4.97
N GLY A 43 12.71 9.50 -3.76
CA GLY A 43 11.67 10.50 -3.44
C GLY A 43 10.27 10.12 -3.93
N HIS A 44 10.01 8.85 -4.22
CA HIS A 44 8.66 8.40 -4.56
C HIS A 44 7.74 8.45 -3.32
N PRO A 45 6.45 8.78 -3.49
CA PRO A 45 5.51 8.72 -2.39
C PRO A 45 5.31 7.26 -1.96
N ALA A 46 5.57 6.99 -0.69
CA ALA A 46 5.46 5.67 -0.09
C ALA A 46 4.73 5.72 1.25
N LEU A 47 3.84 4.76 1.50
CA LEU A 47 3.00 4.69 2.69
C LEU A 47 2.97 3.25 3.23
N ALA A 48 3.24 3.07 4.51
CA ALA A 48 3.20 1.77 5.19
C ALA A 48 1.89 1.61 5.97
N MET A 49 1.26 0.44 5.84
CA MET A 49 0.03 0.04 6.53
C MET A 49 0.23 -1.26 7.29
N MET A 50 -0.55 -1.49 8.35
CA MET A 50 -0.61 -2.80 9.02
C MET A 50 -1.18 -3.85 8.06
N ALA A 51 -0.51 -4.99 7.95
CA ALA A 51 -0.92 -6.12 7.10
C ALA A 51 -1.47 -7.31 7.89
N GLY A 52 -1.28 -7.32 9.21
CA GLY A 52 -1.73 -8.36 10.12
C GLY A 52 -0.66 -8.72 11.13
N LEU A 53 -0.76 -9.93 11.68
CA LEU A 53 0.23 -10.48 12.61
C LEU A 53 0.90 -11.71 12.00
N SER A 54 2.17 -11.92 12.34
CA SER A 54 2.85 -13.18 12.12
C SER A 54 2.22 -14.30 12.97
N ARG A 55 2.65 -15.54 12.75
CA ARG A 55 2.26 -16.68 13.59
C ARG A 55 2.61 -16.47 15.06
N ASP A 56 3.68 -15.73 15.32
CA ASP A 56 4.19 -15.42 16.66
C ASP A 56 3.59 -14.12 17.22
N GLY A 57 2.58 -13.55 16.56
CA GLY A 57 1.90 -12.34 17.03
C GLY A 57 2.63 -11.03 16.73
N LEU A 58 3.69 -11.04 15.93
CA LEU A 58 4.43 -9.82 15.57
C LEU A 58 3.71 -9.03 14.47
N PRO A 59 3.59 -7.69 14.59
CA PRO A 59 3.00 -6.86 13.54
C PRO A 59 3.72 -6.97 12.20
N LEU A 60 2.96 -7.28 11.15
CA LEU A 60 3.39 -7.25 9.77
C LEU A 60 2.92 -5.95 9.10
N SER A 61 3.70 -5.45 8.15
CA SER A 61 3.35 -4.27 7.37
C SER A 61 3.37 -4.53 5.87
N VAL A 62 2.58 -3.76 5.14
CA VAL A 62 2.60 -3.66 3.68
C VAL A 62 2.95 -2.23 3.30
N GLN A 63 3.73 -2.05 2.24
CA GLN A 63 4.10 -0.73 1.73
C GLN A 63 3.48 -0.50 0.35
N PHE A 64 2.76 0.61 0.21
CA PHE A 64 2.26 1.12 -1.07
C PHE A 64 3.20 2.20 -1.57
N VAL A 65 3.55 2.16 -2.85
CA VAL A 65 4.42 3.14 -3.50
C VAL A 65 3.77 3.61 -4.78
N GLY A 66 3.64 4.93 -4.93
CA GLY A 66 3.12 5.57 -6.12
C GLY A 66 4.22 6.12 -7.01
N ARG A 67 3.84 6.61 -8.19
CA ARG A 67 4.72 7.42 -9.03
C ARG A 67 4.89 8.81 -8.41
N TYR A 68 5.87 9.57 -8.88
CA TYR A 68 6.03 10.97 -8.50
C TYR A 68 4.72 11.75 -8.66
N PHE A 69 4.39 12.55 -7.64
CA PHE A 69 3.21 13.43 -7.61
C PHE A 69 1.85 12.70 -7.62
N GLU A 70 1.82 11.41 -7.28
CA GLU A 70 0.59 10.61 -7.17
C GLU A 70 0.21 10.24 -5.72
N GLU A 71 0.55 11.08 -4.74
CA GLU A 71 0.24 10.89 -3.31
C GLU A 71 -1.26 10.64 -3.10
N GLY A 72 -2.12 11.36 -3.84
CA GLY A 72 -3.57 11.18 -3.77
C GLY A 72 -4.03 9.78 -4.20
N LEU A 73 -3.32 9.13 -5.14
CA LEU A 73 -3.60 7.73 -5.49
C LEU A 73 -3.17 6.80 -4.35
N VAL A 74 -1.97 7.01 -3.80
CA VAL A 74 -1.44 6.21 -2.67
C VAL A 74 -2.40 6.28 -1.48
N TYR A 75 -2.91 7.46 -1.13
CA TYR A 75 -3.90 7.61 -0.06
C TYR A 75 -5.24 6.94 -0.37
N ARG A 76 -5.73 7.01 -1.61
CA ARG A 76 -6.98 6.31 -1.99
C ARG A 76 -6.84 4.80 -1.89
N VAL A 77 -5.69 4.25 -2.30
CA VAL A 77 -5.38 2.83 -2.14
C VAL A 77 -5.30 2.46 -0.66
N ALA A 78 -4.56 3.22 0.13
CA ALA A 78 -4.42 3.00 1.57
C ALA A 78 -5.78 3.01 2.28
N ALA A 79 -6.65 3.98 1.97
CA ALA A 79 -7.97 4.09 2.56
C ALA A 79 -8.90 2.94 2.13
N ALA A 80 -8.81 2.50 0.86
CA ALA A 80 -9.56 1.32 0.40
C ALA A 80 -9.08 0.04 1.09
N TYR A 81 -7.76 -0.10 1.24
CA TYR A 81 -7.12 -1.20 1.96
C TYR A 81 -7.55 -1.22 3.43
N GLU A 82 -7.47 -0.09 4.13
CA GLU A 82 -7.85 0.02 5.54
C GLU A 82 -9.29 -0.41 5.80
N ARG A 83 -10.23 0.09 4.99
CA ARG A 83 -11.66 -0.29 5.08
C ARG A 83 -11.90 -1.77 4.86
N ALA A 84 -11.12 -2.41 4.00
CA ALA A 84 -11.24 -3.84 3.71
C ALA A 84 -10.53 -4.71 4.74
N ALA A 85 -9.41 -4.25 5.31
CA ALA A 85 -8.52 -5.03 6.14
C ALA A 85 -8.92 -5.04 7.63
N GLY A 86 -9.65 -4.01 8.10
CA GLY A 86 -10.23 -3.99 9.45
C GLY A 86 -9.23 -3.83 10.60
N TRP A 87 -7.99 -3.45 10.31
CA TRP A 87 -6.92 -3.32 11.31
C TRP A 87 -7.01 -2.08 12.20
N GLY A 88 -7.76 -1.05 11.80
CA GLY A 88 -7.75 0.27 12.46
C GLY A 88 -8.24 0.30 13.91
N ALA A 89 -8.99 -0.72 14.36
CA ALA A 89 -9.45 -0.83 15.75
C ALA A 89 -8.52 -1.67 16.65
N ARG A 90 -7.51 -2.34 16.07
CA ARG A 90 -6.61 -3.23 16.80
C ARG A 90 -5.60 -2.39 17.59
N ARG A 91 -5.49 -2.64 18.89
CA ARG A 91 -4.43 -2.09 19.74
C ARG A 91 -3.54 -3.22 20.26
N PRO A 92 -2.25 -2.96 20.52
CA PRO A 92 -1.45 -3.87 21.32
C PRO A 92 -2.10 -4.05 22.70
N PRO A 93 -1.99 -5.24 23.31
CA PRO A 93 -2.37 -5.41 24.71
C PRO A 93 -1.51 -4.47 25.59
N GLU A 94 -2.14 -3.81 26.55
CA GLU A 94 -1.43 -3.06 27.59
C GLU A 94 -0.55 -4.04 28.37
N GLY A 95 0.77 -4.04 28.11
CA GLY A 95 1.74 -4.90 28.80
C GLY A 95 2.50 -5.91 27.94
N ALA A 96 2.53 -5.77 26.61
CA ALA A 96 3.45 -6.58 25.79
C ALA A 96 4.90 -6.41 26.30
N PRO A 97 5.62 -7.49 26.66
CA PRO A 97 7.00 -7.39 27.12
C PRO A 97 7.88 -6.83 25.99
N GLY A 98 8.71 -5.84 26.34
CA GLY A 98 9.69 -5.22 25.46
C GLY A 98 10.96 -6.03 25.29
#